data_AF-A0A098E7X0-F1
#
_entry.id   AF-A0A098E7X0-F1
#
_cell.length_a   1.000
_cell.length_b   1.000
_cell.length_c   1.000
_cell.angle_alpha   90.00
_cell.angle_beta   90.00
_cell.angle_gamma   90.00
#
_symmetry.space_group_name_H-M   'P 1'
#
loop_
_entity.id
_entity.type
_entity.pdbx_description
1 polymer ?
#
loop_
_entity_poly.entity_id
_entity_poly.type
_entity_poly.pdbx_seq_one_letter_code
_entity_poly.pdbx_strand_id
1 'polypeptide(L)' 'MSEGRACRKCFMLYDENVKRCPVCKIPTSETHSGFLGIINPEKSEVAKKIEERSNTKVLSGRYVLNVR' A
#
# COMPACT_ATOMS: atom_id res chain seq x y z
N MET A 1 -14.75 -4.63 -11.92
CA MET A 1 -14.36 -5.22 -10.63
C MET A 1 -13.24 -4.38 -10.08
N SER A 2 -13.41 -3.82 -8.88
CA SER A 2 -12.36 -3.07 -8.18
C SER A 2 -11.21 -4.04 -7.83
N GLU A 3 -9.97 -3.68 -8.14
CA GLU A 3 -8.79 -4.53 -7.88
C GLU A 3 -8.43 -4.68 -6.38
N GLY A 4 -9.25 -4.10 -5.49
CA GLY A 4 -9.09 -4.13 -4.03
C GLY A 4 -9.24 -2.75 -3.38
N ARG A 5 -8.85 -2.65 -2.11
CA ARG A 5 -8.82 -1.40 -1.35
C ARG A 5 -7.40 -1.08 -0.90
N ALA A 6 -6.98 0.17 -1.03
CA ALA A 6 -5.64 0.62 -0.70
C ALA A 6 -5.59 1.51 0.55
N CYS A 7 -4.53 1.38 1.35
CA CYS A 7 -4.29 2.27 2.49
C CYS A 7 -3.88 3.68 2.03
N ARG A 8 -4.54 4.73 2.54
CA ARG A 8 -4.19 6.12 2.22
C ARG A 8 -2.84 6.61 2.77
N LYS A 9 -2.21 5.86 3.68
CA LYS A 9 -0.92 6.21 4.30
C LYS A 9 0.24 5.39 3.74
N CYS A 10 0.17 4.07 3.82
CA CYS A 10 1.26 3.18 3.38
C CYS A 10 1.08 2.61 1.97
N PHE A 11 -0.02 2.93 1.28
CA PHE A 11 -0.30 2.53 -0.11
C PHE A 11 -0.40 1.02 -0.39
N MET A 12 -0.39 0.17 0.64
CA MET A 12 -0.60 -1.27 0.46
C MET A 12 -2.02 -1.55 -0.04
N LEU A 13 -2.13 -2.45 -1.02
CA LEU A 13 -3.37 -2.94 -1.61
C LEU A 13 -3.82 -4.22 -0.90
N TYR A 14 -5.08 -4.22 -0.48
CA TYR A 14 -5.76 -5.32 0.18
C TYR A 14 -6.99 -5.75 -0.62
N ASP A 15 -7.59 -6.86 -0.23
CA ASP A 15 -8.87 -7.30 -0.80
C ASP A 15 -9.99 -6.30 -0.46
N GLU A 16 -11.07 -6.35 -1.24
CA GLU A 16 -12.19 -5.41 -1.19
C GLU A 16 -12.87 -5.29 0.19
N ASN A 17 -12.79 -6.33 1.02
CA ASN A 17 -13.45 -6.36 2.33
C ASN A 17 -12.63 -5.68 3.44
N VAL A 18 -11.37 -5.31 3.19
CA VAL A 18 -10.48 -4.72 4.19
C VAL A 18 -10.73 -3.22 4.30
N LYS A 19 -11.69 -2.82 5.16
CA LYS A 19 -12.06 -1.41 5.38
C LYS A 19 -11.04 -0.58 6.16
N ARG A 20 -10.19 -1.23 6.97
CA ARG A 20 -9.12 -0.58 7.74
C ARG A 20 -7.80 -1.31 7.51
N CYS A 21 -6.74 -0.54 7.30
CA CYS A 21 -5.40 -1.05 7.09
C CYS A 21 -4.90 -1.81 8.35
N PRO A 22 -4.53 -3.10 8.26
CA PRO A 22 -3.99 -3.86 9.38
C PRO A 22 -2.69 -3.28 9.95
N VAL A 23 -1.89 -2.59 9.12
CA VAL A 23 -0.62 -1.97 9.52
C VAL A 23 -0.83 -0.59 10.15
N CYS A 24 -1.51 0.32 9.45
CA CYS A 24 -1.64 1.72 9.87
C CYS A 24 -2.88 1.99 10.75
N LYS A 25 -3.82 1.06 10.83
CA LYS A 25 -5.12 1.18 11.54
C LYS A 25 -6.04 2.31 11.05
N ILE A 26 -5.78 2.88 9.88
CA ILE A 26 -6.62 3.91 9.22
C ILE A 26 -7.55 3.30 8.15
N PRO A 27 -8.58 4.02 7.69
CA PRO A 27 -9.45 3.57 6.59
C PRO A 27 -8.69 3.35 5.28
N THR A 28 -9.16 2.38 4.51
CA THR A 28 -8.71 2.12 3.12
C THR A 28 -9.67 2.76 2.11
N SER A 29 -9.25 2.88 0.85
CA SER A 29 -10.04 3.44 -0.25
C SER A 29 -10.12 2.48 -1.44
N GLU A 30 -11.26 2.46 -2.11
CA GLU A 30 -11.47 1.75 -3.38
C GLU A 30 -10.90 2.54 -4.58
N THR A 31 -10.75 3.85 -4.42
CA THR A 31 -10.25 4.73 -5.49
C THR A 31 -8.74 4.82 -5.40
N HIS A 32 -8.06 4.05 -6.24
CA HIS A 32 -6.60 4.04 -6.35
C HIS A 32 -6.17 3.79 -7.80
N SER A 33 -4.87 3.96 -8.08
CA SER A 33 -4.30 3.73 -9.40
C SER A 33 -2.80 3.47 -9.34
N GLY A 34 -2.30 2.80 -10.39
CA GLY A 34 -0.92 2.34 -10.49
C GLY A 34 -0.68 1.10 -9.63
N PHE A 35 0.21 0.23 -10.08
CA PHE A 35 0.52 -1.03 -9.40
C PHE A 35 2.01 -1.13 -9.14
N LEU A 36 2.37 -1.61 -7.95
CA LEU A 36 3.74 -1.90 -7.56
C LEU A 36 3.78 -3.19 -6.73
N GLY A 37 4.51 -4.19 -7.21
CA GLY A 37 4.84 -5.38 -6.44
C GLY A 37 6.18 -5.22 -5.74
N ILE A 38 6.20 -5.29 -4.41
CA ILE A 38 7.44 -5.32 -3.63
C ILE A 38 7.70 -6.75 -3.21
N ILE A 39 8.75 -7.36 -3.75
CA ILE A 39 9.11 -8.75 -3.44
C ILE A 39 10.08 -8.81 -2.26
N ASN A 40 11.14 -8.01 -2.28
CA ASN A 40 12.13 -7.91 -1.20
C ASN A 40 12.29 -6.45 -0.76
N PRO A 41 11.67 -6.03 0.35
CA PRO A 41 11.76 -4.65 0.84
C PRO A 41 13.19 -4.22 1.18
N GLU A 42 14.00 -5.10 1.78
CA GLU A 42 15.34 -4.77 2.27
C GLU A 42 16.31 -4.39 1.14
N LYS A 43 16.13 -5.03 -0.03
CA LYS A 43 16.94 -4.80 -1.23
C LYS A 43 16.29 -3.81 -2.22
N SER A 44 15.08 -3.33 -1.96
CA SER A 44 14.34 -2.47 -2.87
C SER A 44 14.51 -1.00 -2.52
N GLU A 45 15.13 -0.22 -3.40
CA GLU A 45 15.19 1.23 -3.24
C GLU A 45 13.80 1.87 -3.33
N VAL A 46 12.90 1.28 -4.12
CA VAL A 46 11.51 1.74 -4.20
C VAL A 46 10.79 1.55 -2.86
N ALA A 47 11.04 0.43 -2.17
CA ALA A 47 10.49 0.20 -0.84
C ALA A 47 10.98 1.26 0.15
N LYS A 48 12.29 1.54 0.19
CA LYS A 48 12.88 2.59 1.07
C LYS A 48 12.24 3.96 0.84
N LYS A 49 12.08 4.37 -0.42
CA LYS A 49 11.40 5.65 -0.76
C LYS A 49 9.95 5.69 -0.28
N ILE A 50 9.24 4.57 -0.30
CA ILE A 50 7.87 4.49 0.23
C ILE A 50 7.88 4.58 1.75
N GLU A 51 8.83 3.93 2.44
CA GLU A 51 8.97 4.03 3.89
C GLU A 51 9.22 5.47 4.33
N GLU A 52 10.16 6.16 3.67
CA GLU A 52 10.47 7.57 3.90
C GLU A 52 9.24 8.47 3.69
N ARG A 53 8.50 8.26 2.59
CA ARG A 53 7.30 9.04 2.26
C ARG A 53 6.14 8.80 3.23
N SER A 54 5.92 7.54 3.61
CA SER A 54 4.75 7.13 4.41
C SER A 54 5.02 7.11 5.92
N ASN A 55 6.27 7.27 6.32
CA ASN A 55 6.78 7.07 7.67
C ASN A 55 6.24 5.77 8.29
N THR A 56 6.28 4.68 7.52
CA THR A 56 5.75 3.36 7.87
C THR A 56 6.61 2.29 7.22
N LYS A 57 6.94 1.22 7.95
CA LYS A 57 7.69 0.08 7.42
C LYS A 57 6.94 -0.58 6.26
N VAL A 58 7.64 -0.82 5.16
CA VAL A 58 7.15 -1.49 3.96
C VAL A 58 7.39 -2.99 4.09
N LEU A 59 6.40 -3.76 3.66
CA LEU A 59 6.43 -5.22 3.67
C LEU A 59 6.41 -5.72 2.23
N SER A 60 6.75 -6.99 2.03
CA SER A 60 6.52 -7.64 0.74
C SER A 60 5.02 -7.68 0.45
N GLY A 61 4.61 -7.30 -0.75
CA GLY A 61 3.21 -7.28 -1.11
C GLY A 61 2.87 -6.40 -2.31
N ARG A 62 1.57 -6.20 -2.50
CA ARG A 62 1.01 -5.37 -3.56
C ARG A 62 0.75 -3.97 -3.02
N TYR A 63 1.16 -2.97 -3.78
CA TYR A 63 1.03 -1.56 -3.48
C TYR A 63 0.46 -0.82 -4.69
N VAL A 64 -0.06 0.37 -4.43
CA VAL A 64 -0.51 1.31 -5.46
C VAL A 64 0.27 2.60 -5.38
N LEU A 65 0.33 3.36 -6.48
CA LEU A 65 1.12 4.60 -6.51
C LEU A 65 0.33 5.80 -5.99
N ASN A 66 -0.99 5.79 -6.20
CA ASN A 66 -1.90 6.86 -5.80
C ASN A 66 -3.19 6.30 -5.18
N VAL A 67 -3.65 6.93 -4.09
CA VAL A 67 -4.90 6.61 -3.39
C VAL A 67 -5.66 7.91 -3.15
N ARG A 68 -6.97 7.91 -3.44
CA ARG A 68 -7.87 9.06 -3.22
C ARG A 68 -8.88 8.81 -2.12
#